data_AF-A0A352SQI3-F1
#
_entry.id   AF-A0A352SQI3-F1
#
_cell.length_a   1.000
_cell.length_b   1.000
_cell.length_c   1.000
_cell.angle_alpha   90.00
_cell.angle_beta   90.00
_cell.angle_gamma   90.00
#
_symmetry.space_group_name_H-M   'P 1'
#
loop_
_entity.id
_entity.type
_entity.pdbx_description
1 polymer ?
#
loop_
_entity_poly.entity_id
_entity_poly.type
_entity_poly.pdbx_seq_one_letter_code
_entity_poly.pdbx_strand_id
1 'polypeptide(L)' 'GGGGLIAGASLAIRALMPDTAIWAAEPEDFDDTIRSLASGIRETVPAKNRSICDAIVTPQPGEMTFSI' A
#
# COMPACT_ATOMS: atom_id res chain seq x y z
N GLY A 1 3.61 -0.95 3.69
CA GLY A 1 4.53 -1.40 2.59
C GLY A 1 4.79 -0.26 1.59
N GLY A 2 5.67 -0.42 0.58
CA GLY A 2 6.03 0.73 -0.30
C GLY A 2 5.00 1.13 -1.38
N GLY A 3 3.99 0.29 -1.65
CA GLY A 3 2.91 0.54 -2.61
C GLY A 3 3.23 0.29 -4.08
N GLY A 4 4.50 0.14 -4.48
CA GLY A 4 4.88 0.04 -5.91
C GLY A 4 4.29 -1.16 -6.65
N LEU A 5 4.30 -2.33 -6.03
CA LEU A 5 3.75 -3.55 -6.65
C LEU A 5 2.25 -3.41 -6.91
N ILE A 6 1.48 -2.97 -5.91
CA ILE A 6 0.02 -2.86 -6.05
C ILE A 6 -0.36 -1.72 -6.99
N ALA A 7 0.34 -0.59 -6.96
CA ALA A 7 0.08 0.54 -7.86
C ALA A 7 0.33 0.13 -9.33
N GLY A 8 1.45 -0.55 -9.61
CA GLY A 8 1.77 -1.04 -10.95
C GLY A 8 0.78 -2.11 -11.43
N ALA A 9 0.44 -3.07 -10.57
CA ALA A 9 -0.56 -4.09 -10.90
C ALA A 9 -1.94 -3.47 -11.15
N SER A 10 -2.34 -2.49 -10.34
CA SER A 10 -3.61 -1.77 -10.48
C SER A 10 -3.71 -1.07 -11.83
N LEU A 11 -2.65 -0.39 -12.25
CA LEU A 11 -2.61 0.26 -13.56
C LEU A 11 -2.88 -0.72 -14.71
N ALA A 12 -2.20 -1.87 -14.70
CA ALA A 12 -2.36 -2.89 -15.73
C ALA A 12 -3.76 -3.54 -15.69
N ILE A 13 -4.25 -3.89 -14.50
CA ILE A 13 -5.57 -4.53 -14.32
C ILE A 13 -6.69 -3.57 -14.74
N ARG A 14 -6.62 -2.30 -14.35
CA ARG A 14 -7.63 -1.30 -14.74
C ARG A 14 -7.68 -1.05 -16.24
N ALA A 15 -6.52 -1.12 -16.93
CA ALA A 15 -6.46 -0.97 -18.38
C ALA A 15 -7.07 -2.16 -19.14
N LEU A 16 -6.93 -3.38 -18.62
CA LEU A 16 -7.33 -4.61 -19.32
C LEU A 16 -8.68 -5.16 -18.86
N MET A 17 -9.03 -4.98 -17.58
CA MET A 17 -10.18 -5.60 -16.91
C MET A 17 -10.74 -4.63 -15.85
N PRO A 18 -11.40 -3.52 -16.27
CA PRO A 18 -11.78 -2.41 -15.39
C PRO A 18 -12.67 -2.81 -14.22
N ASP A 19 -13.50 -3.85 -14.37
CA ASP A 19 -14.43 -4.32 -13.35
C ASP A 19 -13.80 -5.28 -12.32
N THR A 20 -12.51 -5.58 -12.45
CA THR A 20 -11.81 -6.47 -11.51
C THR A 20 -11.59 -5.79 -10.17
N ALA A 21 -11.99 -6.44 -9.09
CA ALA A 21 -11.67 -5.98 -7.74
C ALA A 21 -10.17 -6.17 -7.44
N ILE A 22 -9.53 -5.16 -6.87
CA ILE A 22 -8.11 -5.19 -6.51
C ILE A 22 -8.02 -5.06 -4.98
N TRP A 23 -7.30 -5.98 -4.35
CA TRP A 23 -7.13 -6.02 -2.91
C TRP A 23 -5.65 -5.98 -2.57
N ALA A 24 -5.30 -5.13 -1.61
CA ALA A 24 -3.99 -5.11 -0.97
C ALA A 24 -4.10 -5.68 0.44
N ALA A 25 -3.03 -6.31 0.91
CA ALA A 25 -2.91 -6.78 2.27
C ALA A 25 -1.63 -6.20 2.88
N GLU A 26 -1.75 -5.71 4.11
CA GLU A 26 -0.63 -5.24 4.92
C GLU A 26 -0.58 -6.03 6.23
N PRO A 27 0.62 -6.22 6.84
CA PRO A 27 0.71 -6.84 8.15
C PRO A 27 -0.02 -6.00 9.19
N GLU A 28 -0.52 -6.68 10.23
CA GLU A 28 -0.99 -6.02 11.45
C GLU A 28 0.10 -5.08 12.00
N ASP A 29 -0.30 -3.88 12.41
CA ASP A 29 0.57 -2.76 12.84
C ASP A 29 1.40 -2.06 11.74
N PHE A 30 1.21 -2.42 10.46
CA PHE A 30 1.87 -1.79 9.30
C PHE A 30 0.87 -1.39 8.21
N ASP A 31 -0.30 -0.92 8.63
CA ASP A 31 -1.44 -0.50 7.80
C ASP A 31 -1.30 0.94 7.27
N ASP A 32 -0.08 1.38 7.00
CA ASP A 32 0.24 2.74 6.58
C ASP A 32 -0.44 3.09 5.25
N THR A 33 -0.50 2.16 4.30
CA THR A 33 -1.14 2.39 3.00
C THR A 33 -2.66 2.47 3.16
N ILE A 34 -3.28 1.57 3.92
CA ILE A 34 -4.74 1.57 4.14
C ILE A 34 -5.19 2.88 4.80
N ARG A 35 -4.50 3.31 5.86
CA ARG A 35 -4.79 4.59 6.54
C ARG A 35 -4.62 5.76 5.58
N SER A 36 -3.52 5.78 4.82
CA SER A 36 -3.25 6.84 3.87
C SER A 36 -4.32 6.98 2.79
N LEU A 37 -4.82 5.85 2.28
CA LEU A 37 -5.91 5.83 1.29
C LEU A 37 -7.23 6.33 1.90
N ALA A 38 -7.52 5.96 3.15
CA ALA A 38 -8.73 6.37 3.84
C ALA A 38 -8.75 7.88 4.18
N SER A 39 -7.61 8.44 4.57
CA SER A 39 -7.49 9.87 4.92
C SER A 39 -7.18 10.78 3.73
N GLY A 40 -6.71 10.22 2.60
CA GLY A 40 -6.28 10.98 1.42
C GLY A 40 -4.93 11.68 1.60
N ILE A 41 -4.22 11.42 2.70
CA ILE A 41 -2.88 11.93 2.96
C ILE A 41 -1.94 10.77 3.29
N ARG A 42 -0.64 10.88 3.00
CA ARG A 42 0.33 9.83 3.33
C ARG A 42 0.58 9.79 4.84
N GLU A 43 -0.09 8.87 5.54
CA GLU A 43 0.08 8.63 6.97
C GLU A 43 1.35 7.83 7.28
N THR A 44 1.92 8.07 8.46
CA THR A 44 3.11 7.36 8.92
C THR A 44 2.77 6.47 10.10
N VAL A 45 3.10 5.19 10.00
CA VAL A 45 2.98 4.22 11.09
C VAL A 45 4.37 3.94 11.66
N PRO A 46 4.58 4.07 12.99
CA PRO A 46 5.86 3.79 13.59
C PRO A 46 6.27 2.32 13.40
N ALA A 47 7.44 2.08 12.83
CA ALA A 47 8.00 0.73 12.66
C ALA A 47 8.56 0.16 13.98
N LYS A 48 7.68 0.05 14.99
CA LYS A 48 8.05 -0.40 16.35
C LYS A 48 7.92 -1.91 16.54
N ASN A 49 7.09 -2.57 15.71
CA ASN A 49 6.82 -4.00 15.81
C ASN A 49 7.68 -4.79 14.81
N ARG A 50 7.77 -6.10 14.99
CA ARG A 50 8.46 -7.00 14.05
C ARG A 50 7.40 -7.81 13.33
N SER A 51 7.54 -7.94 12.03
CA SER A 51 6.71 -8.81 11.20
C SER A 51 7.57 -9.90 10.56
N ILE A 52 6.96 -11.05 10.27
CA ILE A 52 7.57 -12.08 9.40
C ILE A 52 7.69 -11.59 7.95
N CYS A 53 6.93 -10.55 7.57
CA CYS A 53 6.98 -9.91 6.27
C CYS A 53 7.97 -8.73 6.29
N ASP A 54 9.25 -9.04 6.45
CA ASP A 54 10.36 -8.08 6.64
C ASP A 54 10.43 -6.99 5.55
N ALA A 55 10.13 -7.33 4.29
CA ALA A 55 10.23 -6.42 3.16
C ALA A 55 9.10 -5.37 3.04
N ILE A 56 8.05 -5.46 3.87
CA ILE A 56 6.88 -4.55 3.80
C ILE A 56 6.63 -3.75 5.07
N VAL A 57 7.60 -3.75 5.99
CA VAL A 57 7.67 -2.97 7.24
C VAL A 57 8.15 -1.53 6.95
N THR A 58 7.55 -0.87 5.96
CA THR A 58 7.85 0.54 5.66
C THR A 58 6.94 1.45 6.48
N PRO A 59 7.43 2.60 6.98
CA PRO A 59 6.64 3.46 7.84
C PRO A 59 5.61 4.31 7.09
N GLN A 60 5.68 4.43 5.77
CA GLN A 60 4.80 5.26 4.94
C GLN A 60 4.83 4.77 3.48
N PRO A 61 3.72 4.87 2.71
CA PRO A 61 3.72 4.54 1.29
C PRO A 61 4.59 5.52 0.49
N GLY A 62 5.10 5.10 -0.67
CA GLY A 62 5.84 5.97 -1.58
C GLY A 62 4.99 7.13 -2.12
N GLU A 63 5.60 8.27 -2.40
CA GLU A 63 4.89 9.45 -2.92
C GLU A 63 4.24 9.19 -4.29
N MET A 64 5.02 8.64 -5.23
CA MET A 64 4.52 8.29 -6.57
C MET A 64 3.48 7.17 -6.51
N THR A 65 3.69 6.18 -5.65
CA THR A 65 2.84 4.98 -5.59
C THR A 65 1.51 5.24 -4.91
N PHE A 66 1.45 6.23 -4.00
CA PHE A 66 0.21 6.71 -3.41
C PHE A 66 -0.64 7.56 -4.38
N SER A 67 -0.01 8.17 -5.38
CA SER A 67 -0.68 9.08 -6.32
C SER A 67 -1.31 8.36 -7.52
N ILE A 68 -1.12 7.04 -7.63
CA ILE A 68 -1.67 6.17 -8.68
C ILE A 68 -2.99 5.58 -8.20
#